data_AF-A0AAU2JGZ4-F1
#
_entry.id   AF-A0AAU2JGZ4-F1
#
_cell.length_a   1.000
_cell.length_b   1.000
_cell.length_c   1.000
_cell.angle_alpha   90.00
_cell.angle_beta   90.00
_cell.angle_gamma   90.00
#
_symmetry.space_group_name_H-M   'P 1'
#
loop_
_entity.id
_entity.type
_entity.pdbx_description
1 polymer ?
#
loop_
_entity_poly.entity_id
_entity_poly.type
_entity_poly.pdbx_seq_one_letter_code
_entity_poly.pdbx_strand_id
1 'polypeptide(L)' 'MAYRKGQHVEYRDQQDELQQGEIRQTESGGAQTRYAVQNDKTQREEKISENQIERAL' A
#
# COMPACT_ATOMS: atom_id res chain seq x y z
N MET A 1 8.74 9.59 -0.07
CA MET A 1 9.48 8.75 0.91
C MET A 1 9.08 7.33 0.60
N ALA A 2 10.02 6.43 0.29
CA ALA A 2 9.65 5.08 -0.13
C ALA A 2 9.29 4.21 1.08
N TYR A 3 8.12 3.59 1.04
CA TYR A 3 7.67 2.64 2.05
C TYR A 3 8.39 1.29 1.87
N ARG A 4 8.63 0.57 2.97
CA ARG A 4 9.42 -0.67 2.98
C ARG A 4 8.54 -1.91 3.10
N LYS A 5 9.03 -3.04 2.59
CA LYS A 5 8.43 -4.35 2.86
C LYS A 5 8.37 -4.63 4.37
N GLY A 6 7.24 -5.15 4.85
CA GLY A 6 6.96 -5.41 6.26
C GLY A 6 6.46 -4.18 7.03
N GLN A 7 6.31 -3.03 6.36
CA GLN A 7 5.78 -1.82 6.98
C GLN A 7 4.26 -1.80 6.92
N HIS A 8 3.61 -1.47 8.03
CA HIS A 8 2.18 -1.21 8.04
C HIS A 8 1.88 0.17 7.49
N VAL A 9 0.86 0.24 6.64
CA VAL A 9 0.43 1.48 6.01
C VAL A 9 -1.08 1.54 6.00
N GLU A 10 -1.59 2.76 6.09
CA GLU A 10 -2.98 3.08 5.87
C GLU A 10 -3.12 3.70 4.48
N TYR A 11 -4.01 3.14 3.67
CA TYR A 11 -4.19 3.50 2.27
C TYR A 11 -5.67 3.55 1.90
N ARG A 12 -5.99 4.25 0.81
CA ARG A 12 -7.32 4.20 0.21
C ARG A 12 -7.38 3.16 -0.90
N ASP A 13 -8.44 2.35 -0.87
CA ASP A 13 -8.73 1.40 -1.94
C ASP A 13 -9.43 2.08 -3.14
N GLN A 14 -9.81 1.29 -4.15
CA GLN A 14 -10.51 1.80 -5.34
C GLN A 14 -11.90 2.38 -5.04
N GLN A 15 -12.47 2.07 -3.88
CA GLN A 15 -13.76 2.58 -3.41
C GLN A 15 -13.58 3.83 -2.55
N ASP A 16 -12.35 4.35 -2.46
CA ASP A 16 -11.95 5.49 -1.63
C ASP A 16 -12.12 5.22 -0.12
N GLU A 17 -12.18 3.95 0.27
CA GLU A 17 -12.31 3.54 1.66
C GLU A 17 -10.92 3.38 2.31
N LEU A 18 -10.80 3.82 3.56
CA LEU A 18 -9.57 3.65 4.34
C LEU A 18 -9.39 2.18 4.75
N GLN A 19 -8.31 1.61 4.26
CA GLN A 19 -7.85 0.27 4.58
C GLN A 19 -6.46 0.33 5.21
N GLN A 20 -6.14 -0.75 5.92
CA GLN A 20 -4.85 -0.94 6.56
C GLN A 20 -4.27 -2.27 6.11
N GLY A 21 -2.96 -2.29 5.94
CA GLY A 21 -2.27 -3.51 5.60
C GLY A 21 -0.77 -3.37 5.64
N GLU A 22 -0.10 -4.50 5.46
CA GLU A 22 1.36 -4.59 5.45
C GLU A 22 1.89 -4.59 4.01
N ILE A 23 2.88 -3.75 3.72
CA ILE A 23 3.55 -3.79 2.42
C ILE A 23 4.29 -5.12 2.27
N ARG A 24 3.88 -5.92 1.28
CA ARG A 24 4.57 -7.16 0.89
C ARG A 24 5.62 -6.94 -0.18
N GLN A 25 5.39 -5.98 -1.07
CA GLN A 25 6.26 -5.73 -2.20
C GLN A 25 6.27 -4.25 -2.60
N THR A 26 7.41 -3.80 -3.11
CA THR A 26 7.58 -2.45 -3.65
C THR A 26 8.08 -2.58 -5.08
N GLU A 27 7.30 -2.06 -6.02
CA GLU A 27 7.61 -1.99 -7.44
C GLU A 27 7.89 -0.52 -7.80
N SER A 28 9.16 -0.11 -7.76
CA SER A 28 9.60 1.21 -8.20
C SER A 28 10.02 1.16 -9.67
N GLY A 29 9.14 1.58 -10.57
CA GLY A 29 9.37 1.57 -12.02
C GLY A 29 9.23 2.97 -12.63
N GLY A 30 10.37 3.62 -12.92
CA GLY A 30 10.39 4.92 -13.58
C GLY A 30 9.81 6.06 -12.72
N ALA A 31 8.76 6.72 -13.20
CA ALA A 31 8.18 7.92 -12.57
C ALA A 31 7.15 7.64 -11.46
N GLN A 32 6.74 6.39 -11.26
CA GLN A 32 5.73 6.04 -10.24
C GLN A 32 6.15 4.80 -9.45
N THR A 33 5.98 4.87 -8.13
CA THR A 33 6.16 3.74 -7.22
C THR A 33 4.82 3.09 -6.92
N ARG A 34 4.76 1.76 -7.07
CA ARG A 34 3.63 0.93 -6.68
C ARG A 34 4.01 0.04 -5.53
N TYR A 35 3.05 -0.26 -4.68
CA TYR A 35 3.20 -1.09 -3.51
C TYR A 35 2.14 -2.18 -3.54
N ALA A 36 2.56 -3.42 -3.27
CA ALA A 36 1.66 -4.52 -3.00
C ALA A 36 1.46 -4.57 -1.48
N VAL A 37 0.24 -4.32 -1.03
CA VAL A 37 -0.13 -4.28 0.38
C VAL A 37 -1.06 -5.45 0.67
N GLN A 38 -0.75 -6.24 1.69
CA GLN A 38 -1.66 -7.25 2.18
C GLN A 38 -2.64 -6.60 3.15
N ASN A 39 -3.89 -6.48 2.74
CA ASN A 39 -4.97 -5.91 3.52
C ASN A 39 -5.22 -6.77 4.77
N ASP A 40 -5.23 -6.16 5.95
CA ASP A 40 -5.42 -6.89 7.21
C ASP A 40 -6.85 -7.42 7.39
N LYS A 41 -7.85 -6.73 6.82
CA LYS A 41 -9.28 -7.12 6.91
C LYS A 41 -9.61 -8.26 5.97
N THR A 42 -9.20 -8.14 4.71
CA THR A 42 -9.57 -9.11 3.65
C THR A 42 -8.54 -10.21 3.45
N GLN A 43 -7.33 -10.04 4.02
CA GLN A 43 -6.14 -10.87 3.82
C GLN A 43 -5.69 -10.99 2.36
N ARG A 44 -6.23 -10.14 1.47
CA ARG A 44 -5.87 -10.10 0.05
C ARG A 44 -4.72 -9.15 -0.19
N GLU A 45 -3.92 -9.48 -1.19
CA GLU A 45 -2.88 -8.58 -1.68
C GLU A 45 -3.51 -7.59 -2.68
N GLU A 46 -3.30 -6.31 -2.42
CA GLU A 46 -3.80 -5.20 -3.22
C GLU A 46 -2.63 -4.37 -3.74
N LYS A 47 -2.70 -3.99 -5.02
CA LYS A 47 -1.68 -3.16 -5.64
C LYS A 47 -2.13 -1.70 -5.63
N ILE A 48 -1.43 -0.90 -4.85
CA ILE A 48 -1.70 0.53 -4.68
C ILE A 48 -0.53 1.38 -5.16
N SER A 49 -0.82 2.64 -5.46
CA SER A 49 0.21 3.64 -5.79
C SER A 49 0.64 4.36 -4.53
N GLU A 50 1.84 4.97 -4.53
CA GLU A 50 2.31 5.80 -3.41
C GLU A 50 1.27 6.86 -2.99
N ASN A 51 0.57 7.46 -3.96
CA ASN A 51 -0.43 8.50 -3.73
C ASN A 51 -1.71 8.00 -3.01
N GLN A 52 -1.94 6.69 -2.96
CA GLN A 52 -3.07 6.12 -2.23
C GLN A 52 -2.72 5.90 -0.76
N ILE A 53 -1.44 5.96 -0.38
CA ILE A 53 -1.00 5.76 0.99
C ILE A 53 -1.12 7.09 1.73
N GLU A 54 -2.00 7.12 2.72
CA GLU A 54 -2.28 8.29 3.54
C GLU A 54 -1.19 8.47 4.61
N ARG A 55 -0.76 7.36 5.23
CA ARG A 55 0.28 7.36 6.26
C ARG A 55 0.91 5.98 6.50
N ALA A 56 2.13 6.00 7.04
CA ALA A 56 2.74 4.84 7.68
C ALA A 56 2.26 4.70 9.14
N LEU A 57 2.07 3.46 9.59
CA LEU A 57 1.79 3.06 10.97
C LEU A 57 3.00 2.32 11.56
#